data_AF-A0A966J840-F1
#
_entry.id   AF-A0A966J840-F1
#
_cell.length_a   1.000
_cell.length_b   1.000
_cell.length_c   1.000
_cell.angle_alpha   90.00
_cell.angle_beta   90.00
_cell.angle_gamma   90.00
#
_symmetry.space_group_name_H-M   'P 1'
#
loop_
_entity.id
_entity.type
_entity.pdbx_description
1 polymer ?
#
loop_
_entity_poly.entity_id
_entity_poly.type
_entity_poly.pdbx_seq_one_letter_code
_entity_poly.pdbx_strand_id
1 'polypeptide(L)'
;MGVTGTVYRGYSRLFGANPHEAALPLDQYASINAFFTRALKPGLRPLAPNAIVSPVDAAVGAFGIVDDDTLVQAKGRTYSLAALLGDRDLAQAFAGGTYTTLYLSPKDYHRIHVPMGGRVTAATYIPGELWPVNVAAVTHVADLFAVNERIVVMLEGEHGGRMAIVPVGATMVVGMTRL
;
A
#
# COMPACT_ATOMS: atom_id res chain seq x y z
N MET A 1 1.02 35.32 -6.64
CA MET A 1 0.98 33.95 -6.04
C MET A 1 -0.39 33.36 -6.31
N GLY A 2 -0.49 32.31 -7.13
CA GLY A 2 -1.78 31.70 -7.47
C GLY A 2 -2.40 30.93 -6.30
N VAL A 3 -3.73 30.93 -6.24
CA VAL A 3 -4.57 30.28 -5.19
C VAL A 3 -4.21 28.79 -5.01
N THR A 4 -3.81 28.12 -6.09
CA THR A 4 -3.47 26.68 -6.13
C THR A 4 -2.29 26.31 -5.24
N GLY A 5 -1.21 27.12 -5.24
CA GLY A 5 -0.03 26.85 -4.42
C GLY A 5 -0.32 26.93 -2.91
N THR A 6 -1.35 27.67 -2.50
CA THR A 6 -1.75 27.81 -1.10
C THR A 6 -2.46 26.56 -0.58
N VAL A 7 -3.26 25.88 -1.43
CA VAL A 7 -3.92 24.62 -1.07
C VAL A 7 -2.90 23.52 -0.74
N TYR A 8 -1.89 23.34 -1.60
CA TYR A 8 -0.89 22.28 -1.40
C TYR A 8 0.07 22.58 -0.24
N ARG A 9 0.38 23.87 0.02
CA ARG A 9 1.09 24.27 1.24
C ARG A 9 0.26 24.01 2.49
N GLY A 10 -1.05 24.26 2.45
CA GLY A 10 -1.98 23.94 3.53
C GLY A 10 -2.01 22.43 3.81
N TYR A 11 -2.17 21.61 2.76
CA TYR A 11 -2.09 20.15 2.84
C TYR A 11 -0.78 19.68 3.46
N SER A 12 0.35 20.21 2.97
CA SER A 12 1.69 19.86 3.45
C SER A 12 1.86 20.17 4.94
N ARG A 13 1.33 21.30 5.41
CA ARG A 13 1.35 21.68 6.83
C ARG A 13 0.44 20.81 7.69
N LEU A 14 -0.76 20.48 7.19
CA LEU A 14 -1.75 19.72 7.93
C LEU A 14 -1.33 18.26 8.12
N PHE A 15 -0.84 17.61 7.06
CA PHE A 15 -0.51 16.18 7.08
C PHE A 15 0.99 15.91 7.28
N GLY A 16 1.85 16.89 7.03
CA GLY A 16 3.30 16.73 7.09
C GLY A 16 3.91 16.22 5.78
N ALA A 17 3.24 16.39 4.64
CA ALA A 17 3.79 16.03 3.33
C ALA A 17 4.99 16.94 3.01
N ASN A 18 6.11 16.39 2.57
CA ASN A 18 7.28 17.17 2.15
C ASN A 18 7.14 17.62 0.69
N PRO A 19 6.83 18.91 0.40
CA PRO A 19 6.66 19.37 -0.97
C PRO A 19 7.99 19.43 -1.74
N HIS A 20 9.14 19.44 -1.05
CA HIS A 20 10.44 19.55 -1.70
C HIS A 20 10.86 18.25 -2.41
N GLU A 21 10.24 17.13 -2.07
CA GLU A 21 10.49 15.84 -2.73
C GLU A 21 9.68 15.67 -4.02
N ALA A 22 8.65 16.48 -4.22
CA ALA A 22 7.80 16.45 -5.39
C ALA A 22 8.58 16.77 -6.67
N ALA A 23 8.33 16.01 -7.74
CA ALA A 23 9.00 16.21 -9.03
C ALA A 23 8.62 17.53 -9.72
N LEU A 24 7.40 18.03 -9.47
CA LEU A 24 6.89 19.28 -10.05
C LEU A 24 6.74 20.37 -8.98
N PRO A 25 6.86 21.65 -9.36
CA PRO A 25 6.42 22.76 -8.52
C PRO A 25 4.95 22.63 -8.11
N LEU A 26 4.61 23.10 -6.90
CA LEU A 26 3.28 22.91 -6.31
C LEU A 26 2.15 23.49 -7.16
N ASP A 27 2.38 24.62 -7.84
CA ASP A 27 1.39 25.27 -8.69
C ASP A 27 1.14 24.57 -10.04
N GLN A 28 1.90 23.52 -10.36
CA GLN A 28 1.73 22.73 -11.58
C GLN A 28 0.84 21.49 -11.39
N TYR A 29 0.42 21.19 -10.15
CA TYR A 29 -0.53 20.11 -9.91
C TYR A 29 -1.96 20.56 -10.22
N ALA A 30 -2.64 19.82 -11.10
CA ALA A 30 -4.01 20.12 -11.53
C ALA A 30 -5.07 19.82 -10.46
N SER A 31 -4.76 19.00 -9.46
CA SER A 31 -5.70 18.62 -8.38
C SER A 31 -4.97 18.09 -7.14
N ILE A 32 -5.70 18.00 -6.02
CA ILE A 32 -5.22 17.32 -4.80
C ILE A 32 -4.84 15.88 -5.11
N ASN A 33 -5.61 15.16 -5.93
CA ASN A 33 -5.29 13.78 -6.30
C ASN A 33 -3.97 13.69 -7.09
N ALA A 34 -3.71 14.64 -8.00
CA ALA A 34 -2.45 14.71 -8.73
C ALA A 34 -1.25 14.98 -7.80
N PHE A 35 -1.44 15.78 -6.75
CA PHE A 35 -0.41 16.01 -5.72
C PHE A 35 -0.25 14.81 -4.78
N PHE A 36 -1.35 14.14 -4.41
CA PHE A 36 -1.36 12.94 -3.59
C PHE A 36 -0.59 11.80 -4.25
N THR A 37 -0.80 11.61 -5.55
CA THR A 37 -0.11 10.61 -6.40
C THR A 37 1.13 11.17 -7.12
N ARG A 38 1.71 12.27 -6.61
CA ARG A 38 2.89 12.95 -7.19
C ARG A 38 4.04 11.98 -7.45
N ALA A 39 4.76 12.17 -8.54
CA ALA A 39 6.10 11.59 -8.68
C ALA A 39 7.08 12.28 -7.72
N LEU A 40 8.09 11.54 -7.26
CA LEU A 40 9.23 12.07 -6.52
C LEU A 40 10.35 12.48 -7.48
N LYS A 41 11.23 13.40 -7.03
CA LYS A 41 12.47 13.70 -7.75
C LYS A 41 13.35 12.45 -7.85
N PRO A 42 14.08 12.26 -8.97
CA PRO A 42 15.00 11.15 -9.12
C PRO A 42 16.05 11.09 -8.01
N GLY A 43 16.47 9.89 -7.62
CA GLY A 43 17.54 9.66 -6.64
C GLY A 43 17.15 9.77 -5.16
N LEU A 44 15.91 10.17 -4.83
CA LEU A 44 15.46 10.31 -3.43
C LEU A 44 15.19 8.98 -2.71
N ARG A 45 15.07 7.88 -3.46
CA ARG A 45 14.82 6.53 -2.94
C ARG A 45 15.81 5.55 -3.61
N PRO A 46 17.09 5.58 -3.24
CA PRO A 46 18.06 4.64 -3.78
C PRO A 46 17.67 3.20 -3.40
N LEU A 47 17.78 2.28 -4.36
CA LEU A 47 17.44 0.88 -4.15
C LEU A 47 18.66 0.11 -3.69
N ALA A 48 18.47 -0.75 -2.67
CA ALA A 48 19.51 -1.68 -2.25
C ALA A 48 19.64 -2.81 -3.29
N PRO A 49 20.87 -3.14 -3.75
CA PRO A 49 21.08 -4.27 -4.66
C PRO A 49 20.82 -5.59 -3.94
N ASN A 50 20.35 -6.59 -4.67
CA ASN A 50 20.18 -7.98 -4.19
C ASN A 50 19.33 -8.10 -2.91
N ALA A 51 18.33 -7.24 -2.72
CA ALA A 51 17.45 -7.24 -1.57
C ALA A 51 15.98 -7.13 -1.98
N ILE A 52 15.09 -7.59 -1.10
CA ILE A 52 13.69 -7.18 -1.13
C ILE A 52 13.62 -5.80 -0.46
N VAL A 53 13.20 -4.78 -1.20
CA VAL A 53 13.07 -3.41 -0.69
C VAL A 53 11.62 -3.10 -0.30
N SER A 54 11.41 -2.03 0.47
CA SER A 54 10.05 -1.57 0.74
C SER A 54 9.37 -1.13 -0.58
N PRO A 55 8.15 -1.58 -0.87
CA PRO A 55 7.43 -1.16 -2.06
C PRO A 55 6.88 0.28 -1.95
N VAL A 56 6.85 0.85 -0.74
CA VAL A 56 6.20 2.13 -0.42
C VAL A 56 6.95 2.91 0.66
N ASP A 57 6.70 4.21 0.72
CA ASP A 57 6.96 5.02 1.92
C ASP A 57 5.81 4.79 2.90
N ALA A 58 6.08 4.17 4.04
CA ALA A 58 5.03 3.75 4.97
C ALA A 58 5.57 3.55 6.39
N ALA A 59 4.65 3.44 7.35
CA ALA A 59 4.91 2.86 8.66
C ALA A 59 4.56 1.37 8.65
N VAL A 60 5.33 0.56 9.40
CA VAL A 60 4.99 -0.85 9.63
C VAL A 60 3.84 -0.92 10.62
N GLY A 61 2.72 -1.53 10.22
CA GLY A 61 1.57 -1.77 11.09
C GLY A 61 1.67 -3.11 11.82
N ALA A 62 1.90 -4.19 11.07
CA ALA A 62 2.07 -5.54 11.58
C ALA A 62 3.02 -6.33 10.67
N PHE A 63 3.67 -7.35 11.20
CA PHE A 63 4.50 -8.28 10.45
C PHE A 63 4.61 -9.59 11.23
N GLY A 64 4.95 -10.66 10.53
CA GLY A 64 5.09 -11.97 11.17
C GLY A 64 5.15 -13.11 10.18
N ILE A 65 4.96 -14.32 10.70
CA ILE A 65 4.80 -15.55 9.92
C ILE A 65 3.31 -15.80 9.73
N VAL A 66 2.93 -16.26 8.55
CA VAL A 66 1.59 -16.77 8.27
C VAL A 66 1.45 -18.12 8.98
N ASP A 67 0.63 -18.16 10.03
CA ASP A 67 0.37 -19.36 10.83
C ASP A 67 -1.03 -19.87 10.52
N ASP A 68 -1.13 -21.04 9.86
CA ASP A 68 -2.39 -21.70 9.49
C ASP A 68 -3.48 -20.71 9.01
N ASP A 69 -3.23 -20.03 7.89
CA ASP A 69 -4.11 -19.02 7.28
C ASP A 69 -4.29 -17.71 8.07
N THR A 70 -3.57 -17.51 9.18
CA THR A 70 -3.80 -16.38 10.09
C THR A 70 -2.75 -15.27 9.93
N LEU A 71 -3.22 -14.02 9.82
CA LEU A 71 -2.40 -12.80 9.90
C LEU A 71 -2.86 -11.93 11.07
N VAL A 72 -1.95 -11.15 11.64
CA VAL A 72 -2.28 -10.13 12.65
C VAL A 72 -2.70 -8.83 11.96
N GLN A 73 -3.89 -8.34 12.32
CA GLN A 73 -4.39 -7.01 11.93
C GLN A 73 -3.89 -5.94 12.91
N ALA A 74 -4.07 -6.20 14.21
CA ALA A 74 -3.62 -5.38 15.32
C ALA A 74 -3.48 -6.27 16.56
N LYS A 75 -2.97 -5.71 17.66
CA LYS A 75 -2.78 -6.45 18.92
C LYS A 75 -4.08 -7.17 19.32
N GLY A 76 -4.03 -8.50 19.38
CA GLY A 76 -5.16 -9.36 19.75
C GLY A 76 -6.23 -9.54 18.68
N ARG A 77 -5.99 -9.09 17.43
CA ARG A 77 -6.90 -9.25 16.30
C ARG A 77 -6.19 -9.86 15.11
N THR A 78 -6.79 -10.90 14.58
CA THR A 78 -6.32 -11.61 13.40
C THR A 78 -7.37 -11.64 12.30
N TYR A 79 -6.96 -12.02 11.10
CA TYR A 79 -7.82 -12.21 9.94
C TYR A 79 -7.22 -13.28 9.01
N SER A 80 -8.04 -13.82 8.11
CA SER A 80 -7.67 -14.92 7.21
C SER A 80 -6.88 -14.44 5.98
N LEU A 81 -5.82 -15.17 5.61
CA LEU A 81 -5.07 -14.95 4.38
C LEU A 81 -5.92 -15.30 3.17
N ALA A 82 -6.64 -16.41 3.20
CA ALA A 82 -7.58 -16.82 2.16
C ALA A 82 -8.66 -15.75 1.94
N ALA A 83 -9.18 -15.16 3.02
CA ALA A 83 -10.10 -14.03 2.91
C ALA A 83 -9.42 -12.83 2.26
N LEU A 84 -8.20 -12.47 2.66
CA LEU A 84 -7.44 -11.38 2.03
C LEU A 84 -7.14 -11.64 0.55
N LEU A 85 -6.76 -12.86 0.17
CA LEU A 85 -6.39 -13.16 -1.21
C LEU A 85 -7.60 -13.46 -2.10
N GLY A 86 -8.77 -13.75 -1.50
CA GLY A 86 -9.95 -14.21 -2.22
C GLY A 86 -9.78 -15.61 -2.83
N ASP A 87 -8.74 -16.34 -2.43
CA ASP A 87 -8.32 -17.61 -3.00
C ASP A 87 -7.63 -18.45 -1.92
N ARG A 88 -8.25 -19.60 -1.58
CA ARG A 88 -7.78 -20.52 -0.54
C ARG A 88 -6.55 -21.31 -1.00
N ASP A 89 -6.50 -21.74 -2.25
CA ASP A 89 -5.38 -22.52 -2.77
C ASP A 89 -4.12 -21.64 -2.86
N LEU A 90 -4.31 -20.38 -3.24
CA LEU A 90 -3.25 -19.39 -3.22
C LEU A 90 -2.75 -19.12 -1.79
N ALA A 91 -3.65 -18.96 -0.81
CA ALA A 91 -3.28 -18.77 0.59
C ALA A 91 -2.48 -19.97 1.14
N GLN A 92 -2.88 -21.20 0.81
CA GLN A 92 -2.15 -22.41 1.19
C GLN A 92 -0.71 -22.41 0.67
N ALA A 93 -0.48 -21.86 -0.52
CA ALA A 93 0.86 -21.74 -1.09
C ALA A 93 1.76 -20.72 -0.34
N PHE A 94 1.19 -19.89 0.53
CA PHE A 94 1.91 -18.95 1.39
C PHE A 94 1.97 -19.40 2.86
N ALA A 95 1.45 -20.59 3.20
CA ALA A 95 1.52 -21.13 4.56
C ALA A 95 2.98 -21.22 5.04
N GLY A 96 3.24 -20.76 6.26
CA GLY A 96 4.60 -20.67 6.83
C GLY A 96 5.48 -19.58 6.24
N GLY A 97 4.98 -18.79 5.27
CA GLY A 97 5.65 -17.62 4.72
C GLY A 97 5.63 -16.42 5.67
N THR A 98 6.25 -15.32 5.27
CA THR A 98 6.27 -14.06 6.04
C THR A 98 5.36 -13.01 5.42
N TYR A 99 4.73 -12.19 6.25
CA TYR A 99 3.94 -11.05 5.79
C TYR A 99 4.37 -9.75 6.48
N THR A 100 4.04 -8.63 5.85
CA THR A 100 4.20 -7.29 6.43
C THR A 100 3.07 -6.39 5.93
N THR A 101 2.38 -5.75 6.87
CA THR A 101 1.34 -4.76 6.61
C THR A 101 1.94 -3.36 6.73
N LEU A 102 1.88 -2.61 5.64
CA LEU A 102 2.44 -1.26 5.52
C LEU A 102 1.33 -0.23 5.43
N TYR A 103 1.35 0.77 6.31
CA TYR A 103 0.39 1.86 6.34
C TYR A 103 0.96 3.13 5.69
N LEU A 104 0.32 3.56 4.60
CA LEU A 104 0.59 4.83 3.95
C LEU A 104 -0.32 5.89 4.55
N SER A 105 0.28 6.84 5.26
CA SER A 105 -0.42 8.00 5.80
C SER A 105 -0.56 9.09 4.73
N PRO A 106 -1.49 10.04 4.85
CA PRO A 106 -1.73 11.06 3.82
C PRO A 106 -0.49 11.87 3.39
N LYS A 107 0.53 12.01 4.25
CA LYS A 107 1.78 12.70 3.89
C LYS A 107 2.67 11.93 2.91
N ASP A 108 2.55 10.62 2.89
CA ASP A 108 3.50 9.73 2.24
C ASP A 108 3.36 9.79 0.71
N TYR A 109 4.30 9.15 0.03
CA TYR A 109 4.26 8.98 -1.41
C TYR A 109 3.35 7.79 -1.78
N HIS A 110 2.25 8.06 -2.49
CA HIS A 110 1.21 7.08 -2.78
C HIS A 110 1.35 6.43 -4.16
N ARG A 111 2.55 5.96 -4.50
CA ARG A 111 2.71 4.96 -5.57
C ARG A 111 3.43 3.74 -5.02
N ILE A 112 2.96 2.58 -5.45
CA ILE A 112 3.47 1.28 -5.01
C ILE A 112 4.42 0.78 -6.08
N HIS A 113 5.64 0.42 -5.68
CA HIS A 113 6.67 -0.12 -6.56
C HIS A 113 6.84 -1.62 -6.38
N VAL A 114 7.42 -2.26 -7.39
CA VAL A 114 7.80 -3.67 -7.28
C VAL A 114 9.02 -3.79 -6.35
N PRO A 115 8.97 -4.59 -5.27
CA PRO A 115 9.99 -4.63 -4.22
C PRO A 115 11.18 -5.54 -4.53
N MET A 116 11.13 -6.30 -5.63
CA MET A 116 12.19 -7.23 -6.02
C MET A 116 12.19 -7.46 -7.54
N GLY A 117 13.32 -7.92 -8.08
CA GLY A 117 13.39 -8.39 -9.47
C GLY A 117 12.49 -9.61 -9.68
N GLY A 118 11.74 -9.61 -10.79
CA GLY A 118 10.78 -10.67 -11.08
C GLY A 118 9.73 -10.26 -12.10
N ARG A 119 8.69 -11.08 -12.21
CA ARG A 119 7.59 -10.92 -13.17
C ARG A 119 6.26 -10.85 -12.45
N VAL A 120 5.43 -9.86 -12.81
CA VAL A 120 4.01 -9.85 -12.43
C VAL A 120 3.29 -10.95 -13.20
N THR A 121 2.62 -11.85 -12.48
CA THR A 121 1.97 -13.04 -13.07
C THR A 121 0.45 -12.97 -13.06
N ALA A 122 -0.12 -12.23 -12.12
CA ALA A 122 -1.56 -11.98 -12.05
C ALA A 122 -1.84 -10.67 -11.31
N ALA A 123 -2.99 -10.06 -11.62
CA ALA A 123 -3.57 -8.96 -10.87
C ALA A 123 -5.07 -9.20 -10.75
N THR A 124 -5.55 -9.53 -9.55
CA THR A 124 -6.94 -9.86 -9.28
C THR A 124 -7.60 -8.72 -8.52
N TYR A 125 -8.61 -8.09 -9.11
CA TYR A 125 -9.43 -7.09 -8.43
C TYR A 125 -10.50 -7.78 -7.58
N ILE A 126 -10.60 -7.39 -6.31
CA ILE A 126 -11.60 -7.91 -5.37
C ILE A 126 -12.44 -6.71 -4.89
N PRO A 127 -13.73 -6.63 -5.27
CA PRO A 127 -14.61 -5.58 -4.79
C PRO A 127 -14.85 -5.75 -3.28
N GLY A 128 -15.12 -4.64 -2.61
CA GLY A 128 -15.40 -4.65 -1.18
C GLY A 128 -15.83 -3.28 -0.69
N GLU A 129 -15.82 -3.13 0.63
CA GLU A 129 -16.12 -1.87 1.31
C GLU A 129 -14.95 -0.87 1.16
N LEU A 130 -15.17 0.36 1.59
CA LEU A 130 -14.12 1.39 1.66
C LEU A 130 -14.07 1.97 3.07
N TRP A 131 -13.92 1.11 4.09
CA TRP A 131 -13.68 1.56 5.45
C TRP A 131 -12.37 2.36 5.55
N PRO A 132 -12.27 3.36 6.43
CA PRO A 132 -11.02 4.07 6.64
C PRO A 132 -10.00 3.11 7.26
N VAL A 133 -8.72 3.27 6.93
CA VAL A 133 -7.63 2.45 7.49
C VAL A 133 -6.84 3.30 8.47
N ASN A 134 -7.51 3.76 9.54
CA ASN A 134 -6.87 4.45 10.65
C ASN A 134 -6.75 3.54 11.88
N VAL A 135 -6.04 3.99 12.92
CA VAL A 135 -5.80 3.19 14.14
C VAL A 135 -7.11 2.66 14.75
N ALA A 136 -8.16 3.49 14.79
CA ALA A 136 -9.45 3.10 15.35
C ALA A 136 -10.08 1.97 14.52
N ALA A 137 -10.15 2.11 13.20
CA ALA A 137 -10.72 1.09 12.33
C ALA A 137 -9.93 -0.22 12.38
N VAL A 138 -8.60 -0.16 12.31
CA VAL A 138 -7.73 -1.35 12.40
C VAL A 138 -7.92 -2.07 13.75
N THR A 139 -8.25 -1.33 14.81
CA THR A 139 -8.49 -1.90 16.15
C THR A 139 -9.90 -2.46 16.34
N HIS A 140 -10.89 -1.99 15.59
CA HIS A 140 -12.30 -2.27 15.89
C HIS A 140 -13.10 -2.95 14.78
N VAL A 141 -12.77 -2.71 13.51
CA VAL A 141 -13.43 -3.35 12.37
C VAL A 141 -12.83 -4.74 12.19
N ALA A 142 -13.67 -5.79 12.25
CA ALA A 142 -13.22 -7.15 11.98
C ALA A 142 -12.85 -7.30 10.50
N ASP A 143 -11.79 -8.05 10.23
CA ASP A 143 -11.34 -8.40 8.87
C ASP A 143 -11.16 -7.20 7.94
N LEU A 144 -10.78 -6.03 8.49
CA LEU A 144 -10.79 -4.73 7.81
C LEU A 144 -10.14 -4.80 6.41
N PHE A 145 -8.99 -5.46 6.32
CA PHE A 145 -8.24 -5.57 5.07
C PHE A 145 -8.87 -6.53 4.06
N ALA A 146 -9.60 -7.55 4.52
CA ALA A 146 -10.25 -8.55 3.67
C ALA A 146 -11.67 -8.14 3.25
N VAL A 147 -12.32 -7.24 3.99
CA VAL A 147 -13.62 -6.67 3.60
C VAL A 147 -13.49 -5.46 2.69
N ASN A 148 -12.37 -4.73 2.76
CA ASN A 148 -12.15 -3.58 1.88
C ASN A 148 -11.83 -4.00 0.44
N GLU A 149 -12.22 -3.15 -0.51
CA GLU A 149 -11.83 -3.22 -1.92
C GLU A 149 -10.30 -3.27 -2.03
N ARG A 150 -9.79 -4.17 -2.88
CA ARG A 150 -8.34 -4.36 -3.04
C ARG A 150 -7.99 -5.00 -4.38
N ILE A 151 -6.69 -4.96 -4.68
CA ILE A 151 -6.10 -5.71 -5.78
C ILE A 151 -5.07 -6.69 -5.20
N VAL A 152 -5.04 -7.92 -5.67
CA VAL A 152 -3.98 -8.90 -5.34
C VAL A 152 -3.06 -9.00 -6.55
N VAL A 153 -1.83 -8.51 -6.41
CA VAL A 153 -0.80 -8.57 -7.45
C VAL A 153 0.19 -9.68 -7.11
N MET A 154 0.31 -10.66 -8.00
CA MET A 154 1.22 -11.79 -7.84
C MET A 154 2.54 -11.52 -8.56
N LEU A 155 3.63 -11.77 -7.85
CA LEU A 155 5.00 -11.67 -8.34
C LEU A 155 5.71 -13.01 -8.23
N GLU A 156 6.45 -13.36 -9.28
CA GLU A 156 7.42 -14.46 -9.28
C GLU A 156 8.83 -13.89 -9.42
N GLY A 157 9.69 -14.21 -8.45
CA GLY A 157 11.11 -13.89 -8.47
C GLY A 157 11.92 -14.88 -9.30
N GLU A 158 13.14 -14.48 -9.64
CA GLU A 158 14.06 -15.23 -10.53
C GLU A 158 14.43 -16.64 -10.01
N HIS A 159 14.27 -16.91 -8.72
CA HIS A 159 14.58 -18.19 -8.08
C HIS A 159 13.33 -18.95 -7.60
N GLY A 160 12.16 -18.67 -8.18
CA GLY A 160 10.90 -19.34 -7.82
C GLY A 160 10.24 -18.82 -6.53
N GLY A 161 10.80 -17.79 -5.90
CA GLY A 161 10.15 -17.08 -4.80
C GLY A 161 8.86 -16.41 -5.26
N ARG A 162 7.81 -16.49 -4.45
CA ARG A 162 6.50 -15.89 -4.74
C ARG A 162 6.21 -14.78 -3.74
N MET A 163 5.60 -13.70 -4.23
CA MET A 163 5.14 -12.60 -3.38
C MET A 163 3.77 -12.13 -3.85
N ALA A 164 2.87 -11.89 -2.89
CA ALA A 164 1.63 -11.18 -3.13
C ALA A 164 1.77 -9.74 -2.60
N ILE A 165 1.48 -8.75 -3.44
CA ILE A 165 1.31 -7.35 -3.02
C ILE A 165 -0.18 -7.06 -3.05
N VAL A 166 -0.73 -6.62 -1.92
CA VAL A 166 -2.17 -6.39 -1.78
C VAL A 166 -2.43 -4.92 -1.44
N PRO A 167 -2.51 -4.01 -2.43
CA PRO A 167 -3.00 -2.67 -2.19
C PRO A 167 -4.46 -2.73 -1.73
N VAL A 168 -4.76 -2.19 -0.56
CA VAL A 168 -6.11 -2.14 0.02
C VAL A 168 -6.63 -0.71 -0.02
N GLY A 169 -7.83 -0.54 -0.55
CA GLY A 169 -8.52 0.74 -0.67
C GLY A 169 -9.01 1.24 0.69
N ALA A 170 -9.21 2.55 0.79
CA ALA A 170 -9.71 3.17 2.01
C ALA A 170 -10.59 4.37 1.65
N THR A 171 -11.46 4.79 2.58
CA THR A 171 -12.26 6.02 2.41
C THR A 171 -11.36 7.19 2.03
N MET A 172 -11.79 8.04 1.10
CA MET A 172 -11.06 9.22 0.58
C MET A 172 -9.79 8.92 -0.24
N VAL A 173 -9.34 7.67 -0.30
CA VAL A 173 -8.29 7.19 -1.22
C VAL A 173 -8.97 6.31 -2.27
N VAL A 174 -9.64 6.97 -3.22
CA VAL A 174 -10.43 6.33 -4.28
C VAL A 174 -9.69 6.39 -5.61
N GLY A 175 -9.57 5.23 -6.27
CA GLY A 175 -8.96 5.08 -7.59
C GLY A 175 -7.64 4.31 -7.57
N MET A 176 -7.72 2.98 -7.52
CA MET A 176 -6.57 2.15 -7.92
C MET A 176 -6.47 2.18 -9.44
N THR A 177 -5.45 2.84 -9.97
CA THR A 177 -5.24 2.92 -11.42
C THR A 177 -4.81 1.56 -11.94
N ARG A 178 -5.62 0.99 -12.84
CA ARG A 178 -5.28 -0.20 -13.61
C ARG A 178 -4.19 0.19 -14.61
N LEU A 179 -3.11 -0.58 -14.65
CA LEU A 179 -2.10 -0.49 -15.72
C LEU A 179 -2.69 -1.00 -17.03
#